data_AF-A0A0L0NX86-F1
#
_entry.id   AF-A0A0L0NX86-F1
#
_cell.length_a   1.000
_cell.length_b   1.000
_cell.length_c   1.000
_cell.angle_alpha   90.00
_cell.angle_beta   90.00
_cell.angle_gamma   90.00
#
_symmetry.space_group_name_H-M   'P 1'
#
loop_
_entity.id
_entity.type
_entity.pdbx_description
1 polymer ?
#
loop_
_entity_poly.entity_id
_entity_poly.type
_entity_poly.pdbx_seq_one_letter_code
_entity_poly.pdbx_strand_id
1 'polypeptide(L)' 'MNLWQKWMSLPVKARYYIAGSTFVFALVGDYVTSRINEEVVARKKLEETLSKDL' A
#
# COMPACT_ATOMS: atom_id res chain seq x y z
N MET A 1 -12.35 25.53 -11.28
CA MET A 1 -10.93 25.11 -11.17
C MET A 1 -10.86 23.60 -11.09
N ASN A 2 -10.22 22.96 -12.07
CA ASN A 2 -10.00 21.51 -12.03
C ASN A 2 -8.98 21.13 -10.93
N LEU A 3 -8.92 19.85 -10.55
CA LEU A 3 -8.02 19.34 -9.51
C LEU A 3 -6.54 19.64 -9.81
N TRP A 4 -6.16 19.59 -11.09
CA TRP A 4 -4.80 19.91 -11.54
C TRP A 4 -4.44 21.39 -11.31
N GLN A 5 -5.36 22.31 -11.59
CA GLN A 5 -5.19 23.73 -11.35
C GLN A 5 -5.08 24.03 -9.85
N LYS A 6 -5.86 23.33 -9.01
CA LYS A 6 -5.71 23.40 -7.55
C LYS A 6 -4.34 22.92 -7.10
N TRP A 7 -3.86 21.80 -7.63
CA TRP A 7 -2.52 21.28 -7.33
C TRP A 7 -1.40 22.25 -7.74
N MET A 8 -1.48 22.81 -8.95
CA MET A 8 -0.47 23.75 -9.46
C MET A 8 -0.51 25.12 -8.76
N SER A 9 -1.65 25.48 -8.16
CA SER A 9 -1.76 26.70 -7.35
C SER A 9 -0.99 26.62 -6.01
N LEU A 10 -0.60 25.41 -5.57
CA LEU A 10 0.14 25.23 -4.34
C LEU A 10 1.62 25.65 -4.48
N PRO A 11 2.23 26.19 -3.40
CA PRO A 11 3.66 26.41 -3.33
C PRO A 11 4.44 25.12 -3.61
N VAL A 12 5.60 25.26 -4.25
CA VAL A 12 6.47 24.13 -4.63
C VAL A 12 6.80 23.23 -3.42
N LYS A 13 7.08 23.83 -2.26
CA LYS A 13 7.33 23.10 -1.00
C LYS A 13 6.14 22.24 -0.56
N ALA A 14 4.92 22.75 -0.68
CA ALA A 14 3.70 22.02 -0.31
C ALA A 14 3.47 20.83 -1.25
N ARG A 15 3.72 21.00 -2.56
CA ARG A 15 3.63 19.91 -3.53
C ARG A 15 4.61 18.78 -3.21
N TYR A 16 5.86 19.10 -2.92
CA TYR A 16 6.86 18.09 -2.54
C TYR A 16 6.55 17.42 -1.21
N TYR A 17 6.04 18.17 -0.23
CA TYR A 17 5.62 17.59 1.04
C TYR A 17 4.50 16.56 0.84
N ILE A 18 3.44 16.93 0.12
CA ILE A 18 2.30 16.04 -0.13
C ILE A 18 2.73 14.83 -0.97
N ALA A 19 3.52 15.03 -2.03
CA ALA A 19 4.01 13.94 -2.86
C ALA A 19 4.93 12.99 -2.07
N GLY A 20 5.85 13.54 -1.29
CA GLY A 20 6.78 12.77 -0.47
C GLY A 20 6.07 12.00 0.64
N SER A 21 5.14 12.64 1.36
CA SER A 21 4.38 11.96 2.41
C SER A 21 3.51 10.85 1.83
N THR A 22 2.85 11.09 0.69
CA THR A 22 2.04 10.08 0.02
C THR A 22 2.88 8.88 -0.41
N PHE A 23 4.08 9.13 -0.95
CA PHE A 23 5.01 8.07 -1.35
C PHE A 23 5.47 7.23 -0.15
N VAL A 24 5.87 7.87 0.96
CA VAL A 24 6.28 7.17 2.17
C VAL A 24 5.14 6.33 2.75
N PHE A 25 3.93 6.90 2.83
CA PHE A 25 2.76 6.15 3.30
C PHE A 25 2.42 4.96 2.41
N ALA A 26 2.53 5.12 1.09
CA ALA A 26 2.32 4.01 0.15
C ALA A 26 3.33 2.88 0.40
N LEU A 27 4.62 3.20 0.52
CA LEU A 27 5.66 2.20 0.82
C LEU A 27 5.43 1.49 2.15
N VAL A 28 5.04 2.21 3.19
CA VAL A 28 4.73 1.62 4.50
C VAL A 28 3.49 0.73 4.40
N GLY A 29 2.45 1.19 3.68
CA GLY A 29 1.25 0.41 3.43
C GLY A 29 1.53 -0.89 2.68
N ASP A 30 2.34 -0.83 1.63
CA ASP A 30 2.76 -2.00 0.86
C ASP A 30 3.58 -2.98 1.70
N TYR A 31 4.47 -2.47 2.55
CA TYR A 31 5.24 -3.30 3.48
C TYR A 31 4.32 -4.03 4.47
N VAL A 32 3.40 -3.33 5.12
CA VAL A 32 2.47 -3.96 6.08
C VAL A 32 1.55 -4.96 5.39
N THR A 33 1.02 -4.59 4.22
CA THR A 33 0.09 -5.45 3.47
C THR A 33 0.77 -6.70 2.94
N SER A 34 2.03 -6.61 2.49
CA SER A 34 2.80 -7.78 2.03
C SER A 34 3.00 -8.80 3.14
N ARG A 35 3.30 -8.36 4.37
CA ARG A 35 3.42 -9.25 5.54
C ARG A 35 2.12 -9.97 5.88
N ILE A 36 1.00 -9.25 5.87
CA ILE A 36 -0.32 -9.84 6.13
C ILE A 36 -0.66 -10.84 5.02
N ASN A 37 -0.38 -10.50 3.77
CA ASN A 37 -0.65 -11.39 2.64
C ASN A 37 0.21 -12.66 2.69
N GLU A 38 1.47 -12.58 3.11
CA GLU A 38 2.35 -13.73 3.34
C GLU A 38 1.73 -14.71 4.36
N GLU A 39 1.21 -14.20 5.48
CA GLU A 39 0.55 -15.04 6.50
C GLU A 39 -0.74 -15.69 5.99
N VAL A 40 -1.58 -14.94 5.27
CA VAL A 40 -2.83 -15.47 4.70
C VAL A 40 -2.53 -16.57 3.68
N VAL A 41 -1.53 -16.38 2.82
CA VAL A 41 -1.11 -17.38 1.84
C VAL A 41 -0.53 -18.62 2.54
N ALA A 42 0.27 -18.44 3.60
CA ALA A 42 0.81 -19.57 4.36
C ALA A 42 -0.29 -20.41 5.04
N ARG A 43 -1.29 -19.77 5.64
CA ARG A 43 -2.43 -20.45 6.24
C ARG A 43 -3.25 -21.22 5.21
N LYS A 44 -3.55 -20.61 4.06
CA LYS A 44 -4.25 -21.28 2.96
C LYS A 44 -3.50 -22.53 2.45
N LYS A 45 -2.17 -22.43 2.30
CA LYS A 45 -1.34 -23.58 1.90
C LYS A 45 -1.38 -24.72 2.92
N LEU A 46 -1.39 -24.40 4.22
CA LEU A 46 -1.50 -25.40 5.28
C LEU A 46 -2.87 -26.09 5.26
N GLU A 47 -3.96 -25.33 5.11
CA GLU A 47 -5.31 -25.89 4.99
C GLU A 47 -5.47 -26.79 3.76
N GLU A 48 -4.97 -26.37 2.60
CA GLU A 48 -5.00 -27.20 1.38
C GLU A 48 -4.22 -28.50 1.56
N THR A 49 -3.06 -28.46 2.22
CA THR A 49 -2.25 -29.66 2.49
C THR A 49 -3.00 -30.59 3.45
N LEU A 50 -3.54 -30.05 4.55
CA LEU A 50 -4.29 -30.82 5.53
C LEU A 50 -5.56 -31.47 4.94
N SER A 51 -6.21 -30.79 4.00
CA SER A 51 -7.40 -31.31 3.29
C SER A 51 -7.11 -32.39 2.26
N LYS A 52 -5.88 -32.45 1.72
CA LYS A 52 -5.47 -33.48 0.74
C LYS A 52 -4.99 -34.76 1.41
N ASP A 53 -4.57 -34.67 2.67
CA ASP A 53 -4.10 -35.80 3.48
C ASP A 53 -5.24 -36.51 4.25
N LEU A 54 -6.48 -36.00 4.16
CA LEU A 54 -7.73 -36.59 4.68
C LEU A 54 -8.55 -37.23 3.55
#